data_AF-A0A838TZ52-F1
#
_entry.id   AF-A0A838TZ52-F1
#
_cell.length_a   1.000
_cell.length_b   1.000
_cell.length_c   1.000
_cell.angle_alpha   90.00
_cell.angle_beta   90.00
_cell.angle_gamma   90.00
#
_symmetry.space_group_name_H-M   'P 1'
#
loop_
_entity.id
_entity.type
_entity.pdbx_description
1 polymer ?
#
loop_
_entity_poly.entity_id
_entity_poly.type
_entity_poly.pdbx_seq_one_letter_code
_entity_poly.pdbx_strand_id
1 'polypeptide(L)'
;MQIINKDSNRKILNALREAYPTGLSVEELSEVTKLPVKTVYAQKSELYQEYYINHIEEEKQTRRGRPSKIQEEINSRKRARLVIEELYGVHDMYEGNKPIPLPPGHTIYSEGLTETLNKLVLKEEKKELSIILLDYIKKVLSRAHNNDDIKNKWAPINEKNYCCTQCGLNHEARDFFRVILMFLIDEFEESKFFMDFLKDENLMTQHAYEKIQNLLK
;
A
#
# COMPACT_ATOMS: atom_id res chain seq x y z
N MET A 1 -16.30 15.25 1.73
CA MET A 1 -16.80 14.76 3.04
C MET A 1 -17.88 13.66 2.93
N GLN A 2 -18.07 12.97 1.79
CA GLN A 2 -19.33 12.24 1.55
C GLN A 2 -19.24 10.73 1.28
N ILE A 3 -18.13 10.15 0.82
CA ILE A 3 -18.14 8.78 0.30
C ILE A 3 -17.93 7.72 1.40
N ILE A 4 -16.86 7.80 2.20
CA ILE A 4 -16.63 6.87 3.33
C ILE A 4 -17.64 7.08 4.47
N ASN A 5 -18.27 8.25 4.56
CA ASN A 5 -19.27 8.52 5.58
C ASN A 5 -20.64 7.90 5.28
N LYS A 6 -20.85 7.32 4.09
CA LYS A 6 -22.05 6.53 3.84
C LYS A 6 -21.97 5.21 4.61
N ASP A 7 -23.00 4.91 5.38
CA ASP A 7 -23.12 3.66 6.12
C ASP A 7 -22.97 2.42 5.22
N SER A 8 -23.48 2.49 3.99
CA SER A 8 -23.32 1.43 2.98
C SER A 8 -21.86 1.18 2.63
N ASN A 9 -21.10 2.25 2.39
CA ASN A 9 -19.68 2.15 2.08
C ASN A 9 -18.87 1.65 3.27
N ARG A 10 -19.15 2.12 4.49
CA ARG A 10 -18.50 1.61 5.71
C ARG A 10 -18.73 0.11 5.92
N LYS A 11 -19.96 -0.36 5.70
CA LYS A 11 -20.29 -1.79 5.80
C LYS A 11 -19.54 -2.62 4.78
N ILE A 12 -19.47 -2.17 3.53
CA ILE A 12 -18.72 -2.84 2.46
C ILE A 12 -17.23 -2.87 2.79
N LEU A 13 -16.65 -1.74 3.21
CA LEU A 13 -15.24 -1.68 3.57
C LEU A 13 -14.92 -2.56 4.79
N ASN A 14 -15.74 -2.54 5.84
CA ASN A 14 -15.52 -3.43 6.99
C ASN A 14 -15.59 -4.92 6.61
N ALA A 15 -16.55 -5.32 5.76
CA ALA A 15 -16.65 -6.70 5.30
C ALA A 15 -15.44 -7.13 4.46
N LEU A 16 -14.95 -6.25 3.58
CA LEU A 16 -13.74 -6.52 2.80
C LEU A 16 -12.48 -6.56 3.67
N ARG A 17 -12.41 -5.76 4.74
CA ARG A 17 -11.31 -5.74 5.70
C ARG A 17 -11.22 -7.05 6.45
N GLU A 18 -12.37 -7.58 6.89
CA GLU A 18 -12.45 -8.89 7.55
C GLU A 18 -12.10 -10.06 6.63
N ALA A 19 -12.35 -9.91 5.33
CA ALA A 19 -12.05 -10.92 4.31
C ALA A 19 -10.66 -10.78 3.65
N TYR A 20 -9.86 -9.83 4.07
CA TYR A 20 -8.49 -9.66 3.58
C TYR A 20 -7.61 -10.87 3.98
N PRO A 21 -6.71 -11.39 3.11
CA PRO A 21 -6.35 -10.95 1.75
C PRO A 21 -7.22 -11.52 0.62
N THR A 22 -8.13 -12.44 0.93
CA THR A 22 -8.85 -13.25 -0.07
C THR A 22 -9.90 -12.45 -0.85
N GLY A 23 -10.40 -11.35 -0.26
CA GLY A 23 -11.42 -10.50 -0.86
C GLY A 23 -12.81 -11.14 -0.88
N LEU A 24 -13.81 -10.44 -1.41
CA LEU A 24 -15.20 -10.92 -1.55
C LEU A 24 -15.78 -10.58 -2.92
N SER A 25 -16.64 -11.44 -3.45
CA SER A 25 -17.47 -11.12 -4.62
C SER A 25 -18.60 -10.14 -4.26
N VAL A 26 -19.29 -9.59 -5.25
CA VAL A 26 -20.42 -8.67 -5.02
C VAL A 26 -21.58 -9.39 -4.31
N GLU A 27 -21.76 -10.67 -4.62
CA GLU A 27 -22.81 -11.52 -4.06
C GLU A 27 -22.49 -11.84 -2.59
N GLU A 28 -21.25 -12.25 -2.31
CA GLU A 28 -20.76 -12.46 -0.96
C GLU A 28 -20.85 -11.17 -0.12
N LEU A 29 -20.52 -10.02 -0.71
CA LEU A 29 -20.69 -8.73 -0.03
C LEU A 29 -22.15 -8.42 0.28
N SER A 30 -23.07 -8.72 -0.62
CA SER A 30 -24.51 -8.53 -0.38
C SER A 30 -24.99 -9.38 0.79
N GLU A 31 -24.52 -10.64 0.88
CA GLU A 31 -24.84 -11.56 1.96
C GLU A 31 -24.27 -11.10 3.31
N VAL A 32 -22.97 -10.76 3.35
CA VAL A 32 -22.28 -10.37 4.59
C VAL A 32 -22.78 -9.01 5.10
N THR A 33 -22.91 -8.02 4.22
CA THR A 33 -23.32 -6.66 4.61
C THR A 33 -24.84 -6.50 4.76
N LYS A 34 -25.62 -7.49 4.30
CA LYS A 34 -27.09 -7.44 4.18
C LYS A 34 -27.59 -6.27 3.33
N LEU A 35 -26.74 -5.72 2.45
CA LEU A 35 -27.12 -4.66 1.52
C LEU A 35 -27.68 -5.28 0.23
N PRO A 36 -28.67 -4.66 -0.44
CA PRO A 36 -29.14 -5.12 -1.74
C PRO A 36 -28.01 -5.16 -2.77
N VAL A 37 -27.96 -6.22 -3.59
CA VAL A 37 -26.93 -6.41 -4.64
C VAL A 37 -26.76 -5.15 -5.51
N LYS A 38 -27.87 -4.48 -5.88
CA LYS A 38 -27.83 -3.22 -6.66
C LYS A 38 -27.10 -2.09 -5.93
N THR A 39 -27.30 -1.99 -4.61
CA THR A 39 -26.61 -1.02 -3.77
C THR A 39 -25.13 -1.36 -3.71
N VAL A 40 -24.76 -2.64 -3.54
CA VAL A 40 -23.36 -3.08 -3.55
C VAL A 40 -22.69 -2.75 -4.88
N TYR A 41 -23.34 -2.96 -6.04
CA TYR A 41 -22.79 -2.57 -7.34
C TYR A 41 -22.57 -1.06 -7.47
N ALA A 42 -23.54 -0.24 -7.04
CA ALA A 42 -23.41 1.22 -7.10
C ALA A 42 -22.29 1.73 -6.19
N GLN A 43 -22.22 1.21 -4.96
CA GLN A 43 -21.16 1.54 -4.00
C GLN A 43 -19.81 1.01 -4.42
N LYS A 44 -19.74 -0.18 -5.04
CA LYS A 44 -18.52 -0.71 -5.63
C LYS A 44 -17.95 0.27 -6.66
N SER A 45 -18.76 0.76 -7.60
CA SER A 45 -18.27 1.71 -8.61
C SER A 45 -17.73 2.99 -7.97
N GLU A 46 -18.40 3.51 -6.94
CA GLU A 46 -17.98 4.70 -6.21
C GLU A 46 -16.68 4.47 -5.41
N LEU A 47 -16.58 3.35 -4.68
CA LEU A 47 -15.39 2.98 -3.91
C LEU A 47 -14.20 2.63 -4.80
N TYR A 48 -14.44 2.05 -5.98
CA TYR A 48 -13.41 1.75 -6.98
C TYR A 48 -12.87 3.02 -7.62
N GLN A 49 -13.75 3.97 -7.98
CA GLN A 49 -13.35 5.27 -8.52
C GLN A 49 -12.49 6.09 -7.56
N GLU A 50 -12.73 5.94 -6.25
CA GLU A 50 -11.96 6.61 -5.22
C GLU A 50 -10.83 5.74 -4.64
N TYR A 51 -10.50 4.62 -5.31
CA TYR A 51 -9.36 3.75 -4.98
C TYR A 51 -9.38 3.10 -3.59
N TYR A 52 -10.56 2.96 -2.97
CA TYR A 52 -10.69 2.22 -1.70
C TYR A 52 -10.68 0.70 -1.89
N ILE A 53 -11.09 0.23 -3.06
CA ILE A 53 -11.20 -1.19 -3.39
C ILE A 53 -10.67 -1.44 -4.79
N ASN A 54 -10.08 -2.63 -5.00
CA ASN A 54 -9.58 -3.04 -6.31
C ASN A 54 -10.06 -4.46 -6.65
N HIS A 55 -9.90 -4.82 -7.92
CA HIS A 55 -10.21 -6.13 -8.44
C HIS A 55 -8.99 -7.03 -8.40
N ILE A 56 -9.11 -8.19 -7.75
CA ILE A 56 -8.23 -9.31 -8.07
C ILE A 56 -8.70 -9.84 -9.42
N GLU A 57 -7.98 -9.49 -10.48
CA GLU A 57 -8.13 -10.20 -11.76
C GLU A 57 -7.60 -11.63 -11.57
N GLU A 58 -8.46 -12.64 -11.76
CA GLU A 58 -7.93 -13.98 -12.06
C GLU A 58 -7.30 -13.94 -13.46
N GLU A 59 -6.11 -14.52 -13.60
CA GLU A 59 -5.47 -14.78 -14.90
C GLU A 59 -6.52 -15.28 -15.90
N LYS A 60 -6.78 -14.48 -16.95
CA LYS A 60 -7.67 -14.88 -18.04
C LYS A 60 -7.07 -16.12 -18.70
N GLN A 61 -7.60 -17.30 -18.40
CA GLN A 61 -7.35 -18.47 -19.23
C GLN A 61 -7.93 -18.19 -20.62
N THR A 62 -7.05 -17.79 -21.53
CA THR A 62 -7.34 -17.57 -22.95
C THR A 62 -7.59 -18.91 -23.63
N ARG A 63 -8.80 -19.48 -23.47
CA ARG A 63 -9.27 -20.58 -24.31
C ARG A 63 -10.28 -20.06 -25.32
N ARG A 64 -9.90 -20.10 -26.60
CA ARG A 64 -10.80 -19.86 -27.73
C ARG A 64 -11.74 -21.06 -27.88
N GLY A 65 -13.04 -20.83 -27.79
CA GLY A 65 -14.10 -21.81 -27.96
C GLY A 65 -15.37 -21.37 -27.22
N ARG A 66 -16.56 -21.74 -27.71
CA ARG A 66 -17.84 -21.46 -27.04
C ARG A 66 -17.86 -22.19 -25.69
N PRO A 67 -18.01 -21.50 -24.55
CA PRO A 67 -18.06 -22.16 -23.25
C PRO A 67 -19.23 -23.15 -23.16
N SER A 68 -19.02 -24.28 -22.50
CA SER A 68 -20.13 -25.19 -22.14
C SER A 68 -21.03 -24.54 -21.08
N LYS A 69 -22.33 -24.83 -21.05
CA LYS A 69 -23.28 -24.32 -20.04
C LYS A 69 -22.83 -24.58 -18.59
N ILE A 70 -22.14 -25.71 -18.35
CA ILE A 70 -21.56 -26.05 -17.04
C ILE A 70 -20.39 -25.12 -16.70
N GLN A 71 -19.63 -24.70 -17.71
CA GLN A 71 -18.55 -23.72 -17.57
C GLN A 71 -19.08 -22.29 -17.40
N GLU A 72 -20.25 -21.94 -17.95
CA GLU A 72 -20.91 -20.66 -17.64
C GLU A 72 -21.32 -20.60 -16.17
N GLU A 73 -21.84 -21.69 -15.59
CA GLU A 73 -22.18 -21.73 -14.16
C GLU A 73 -20.93 -21.67 -13.26
N ILE A 74 -19.85 -22.36 -13.62
CA ILE A 74 -18.58 -22.32 -12.87
C ILE A 74 -17.87 -20.97 -13.04
N ASN A 75 -17.87 -20.38 -14.24
CA ASN A 75 -17.31 -19.05 -14.49
C ASN A 75 -18.17 -17.94 -13.86
N SER A 76 -19.49 -18.15 -13.72
CA SER A 76 -20.36 -17.22 -12.99
C SER A 76 -20.06 -17.15 -11.49
N ARG A 77 -19.35 -18.16 -10.95
CA ARG A 77 -18.84 -18.20 -9.58
C ARG A 77 -17.42 -17.62 -9.45
N LYS A 78 -16.70 -17.45 -10.55
CA LYS A 78 -15.40 -16.74 -10.62
C LYS A 78 -15.60 -15.25 -10.93
N ARG A 79 -16.50 -14.59 -10.18
CA ARG A 79 -16.68 -13.14 -10.28
C ARG A 79 -15.47 -12.46 -9.65
N ALA A 80 -14.97 -11.41 -10.30
CA ALA A 80 -13.83 -10.62 -9.83
C ALA A 80 -13.99 -10.31 -8.34
N ARG A 81 -13.07 -10.84 -7.53
CA ARG A 81 -13.09 -10.61 -6.08
C ARG A 81 -12.64 -9.19 -5.83
N LEU A 82 -13.36 -8.50 -4.97
CA LEU A 82 -13.01 -7.19 -4.48
C LEU A 82 -12.10 -7.39 -3.28
N VAL A 83 -10.99 -6.68 -3.26
CA VAL A 83 -10.16 -6.53 -2.07
C VAL A 83 -10.11 -5.07 -1.70
N ILE A 84 -9.96 -4.82 -0.41
CA ILE A 84 -9.41 -3.55 0.04
C ILE A 84 -7.92 -3.56 -0.32
N GLU A 85 -7.51 -2.60 -1.13
CA GLU A 85 -6.09 -2.37 -1.42
C GLU A 85 -5.39 -1.64 -0.25
N GLU A 86 -6.16 -1.02 0.66
CA GLU A 86 -5.66 -0.50 1.93
C GLU A 86 -5.45 -1.60 2.98
N LEU A 87 -4.32 -2.30 2.84
CA LEU A 87 -3.84 -3.30 3.79
C LEU A 87 -3.68 -2.78 5.24
N TYR A 88 -3.77 -1.47 5.48
CA TYR A 88 -3.79 -0.88 6.82
C TYR A 88 -4.57 0.44 6.85
N GLY A 89 -5.85 0.33 7.23
CA GLY A 89 -6.80 1.43 7.45
C GLY A 89 -7.23 2.06 6.13
N VAL A 90 -8.50 1.95 5.70
CA VAL A 90 -9.47 3.03 5.96
C VAL A 90 -8.70 4.24 6.44
N HIS A 91 -8.29 5.09 5.50
CA HIS A 91 -7.63 6.38 5.75
C HIS A 91 -7.91 6.83 7.17
N ASP A 92 -6.85 6.87 8.00
CA ASP A 92 -6.87 7.30 9.39
C ASP A 92 -7.98 8.36 9.56
N MET A 93 -9.15 7.92 10.02
CA MET A 93 -10.33 8.76 10.08
C MET A 93 -10.04 9.70 11.22
N TYR A 94 -9.42 10.84 10.91
CA TYR A 94 -9.06 11.94 11.80
C TYR A 94 -9.59 11.79 13.23
N GLU A 95 -8.85 11.09 14.08
CA GLU A 95 -8.96 11.22 15.52
C GLU A 95 -7.68 11.94 16.00
N GLY A 96 -7.67 13.28 15.87
CA GLY A 96 -6.62 14.14 16.44
C GLY A 96 -6.13 15.29 15.57
N ASN A 97 -5.07 15.97 16.04
CA ASN A 97 -4.50 17.23 15.51
C ASN A 97 -3.41 17.05 14.43
N LYS A 98 -3.32 15.93 13.72
CA LYS A 98 -2.28 15.75 12.68
C LYS A 98 -2.74 16.38 11.35
N PRO A 99 -1.95 17.26 10.71
CA PRO A 99 -2.41 18.05 9.56
C PRO A 99 -2.45 17.29 8.21
N ILE A 100 -1.91 16.06 8.13
CA ILE A 100 -1.77 15.30 6.88
C ILE A 100 -2.01 13.81 7.15
N PRO A 101 -2.85 13.10 6.36
CA PRO A 101 -3.09 11.66 6.55
C PRO A 101 -1.80 10.86 6.33
N LEU A 102 -1.53 9.87 7.17
CA LEU A 102 -0.38 8.98 7.03
C LEU A 102 -0.58 7.99 5.86
N PRO A 103 0.49 7.48 5.23
CA PRO A 103 0.33 6.49 4.17
C PRO A 103 -0.14 5.15 4.76
N PRO A 104 -0.78 4.28 3.96
CA PRO A 104 -1.08 2.91 4.37
C PRO A 104 0.17 2.19 4.89
N GLY A 105 -0.02 1.40 5.94
CA GLY A 105 1.03 0.60 6.58
C GLY A 105 1.98 1.41 7.44
N HIS A 106 1.62 2.63 7.82
CA HIS A 106 2.39 3.39 8.80
C HIS A 106 2.47 2.63 10.13
N THR A 107 3.63 2.69 10.76
CA THR A 107 3.85 2.05 12.05
C THR A 107 3.30 2.93 13.16
N ILE A 108 2.48 2.35 14.04
CA ILE A 108 2.07 2.98 15.30
C ILE A 108 3.15 2.67 16.32
N TYR A 109 3.89 3.70 16.74
CA TYR A 109 4.91 3.59 17.78
C TYR A 109 4.31 3.80 19.16
N SER A 110 4.90 3.20 20.18
CA SER A 110 4.52 3.50 21.56
C SER A 110 4.80 4.97 21.90
N GLU A 111 3.95 5.58 22.74
CA GLU A 111 4.03 7.01 23.07
C GLU A 111 5.41 7.37 23.66
N GLY A 112 5.92 6.56 24.60
CA GLY A 112 7.23 6.77 25.21
C GLY A 112 8.43 6.64 24.26
N LEU A 113 8.33 5.80 23.23
CA LEU A 113 9.40 5.65 22.24
C LEU A 113 9.49 6.89 21.34
N THR A 114 8.35 7.39 20.87
CA THR A 114 8.29 8.55 19.98
C THR A 114 8.85 9.79 20.67
N GLU A 115 8.50 10.02 21.94
CA GLU A 115 9.05 11.11 22.73
C GLU A 115 10.57 10.98 22.92
N THR A 116 11.04 9.77 23.21
CA THR A 116 12.47 9.51 23.43
C THR A 116 13.27 9.73 22.14
N LEU A 117 12.80 9.20 21.01
CA LEU A 117 13.44 9.40 19.71
C LEU A 117 13.48 10.89 19.31
N ASN A 118 12.44 11.65 19.62
CA ASN A 118 12.42 13.09 19.36
C ASN A 118 13.42 13.88 20.21
N LYS A 119 13.86 13.35 21.35
CA LYS A 119 14.93 13.94 22.17
C LYS A 119 16.32 13.53 21.69
N LEU A 120 16.46 12.34 21.10
CA LEU A 120 17.74 11.81 20.61
C LEU A 120 18.14 12.37 19.24
N VAL A 121 17.16 12.76 18.41
CA VAL A 121 17.42 13.19 17.03
C VAL A 121 17.24 14.70 16.90
N LEU A 122 18.25 15.39 16.35
CA LEU A 122 18.21 16.83 16.13
C LEU A 122 17.29 17.18 14.95
N LYS A 123 16.65 18.35 15.03
CA LYS A 123 15.71 18.81 13.99
C LYS A 123 16.43 19.09 12.67
N GLU A 124 17.67 19.58 12.77
CA GLU A 124 18.53 19.94 11.66
C GLU A 124 18.95 18.68 10.88
N GLU A 125 19.39 17.63 11.58
CA GLU A 125 19.73 16.32 11.00
C GLU A 125 18.53 15.70 10.27
N LYS A 126 17.33 15.76 10.87
CA LYS A 126 16.08 15.31 10.22
C LYS A 126 15.81 16.06 8.93
N LYS A 127 16.05 17.38 8.92
CA LYS A 127 15.81 18.22 7.74
C LYS A 127 16.81 17.89 6.62
N GLU A 128 18.08 17.73 6.96
CA GLU A 128 19.12 17.35 6.00
C GLU A 128 18.84 15.98 5.38
N LEU A 129 18.53 14.98 6.20
CA LEU A 129 18.15 13.65 5.73
C LEU A 129 16.91 13.71 4.82
N SER A 130 15.90 14.50 5.20
CA SER A 130 14.68 14.66 4.38
C SER A 130 14.99 15.22 2.99
N ILE A 131 15.93 16.17 2.88
CA ILE A 131 16.35 16.72 1.59
C ILE A 131 17.03 15.65 0.73
N ILE A 132 17.91 14.84 1.33
CA ILE A 132 18.61 13.75 0.64
C ILE A 132 17.62 12.70 0.13
N LEU A 133 16.69 12.27 0.98
CA LEU A 133 15.67 11.28 0.62
C LEU A 133 14.75 11.79 -0.50
N LEU A 134 14.34 13.06 -0.44
CA LEU A 134 13.53 13.68 -1.50
C LEU A 134 14.27 13.77 -2.82
N ASP A 135 15.57 14.09 -2.80
CA ASP A 135 16.40 14.10 -4.01
C ASP A 135 16.52 12.69 -4.63
N TYR A 136 16.71 11.66 -3.79
CA TYR A 136 16.72 10.27 -4.24
C TYR A 136 15.39 9.87 -4.88
N ILE A 137 14.25 10.14 -4.21
CA ILE A 137 12.91 9.86 -4.75
C ILE A 137 12.69 10.56 -6.09
N LYS A 138 13.07 11.84 -6.22
CA LYS A 138 12.96 12.58 -7.49
C LYS A 138 13.72 11.91 -8.63
N LYS A 139 14.95 11.44 -8.36
CA LYS A 139 15.78 10.73 -9.34
C LYS A 139 15.13 9.41 -9.76
N VAL A 140 14.62 8.62 -8.81
CA VAL A 140 13.94 7.34 -9.09
C VAL A 140 12.66 7.59 -9.90
N LEU A 141 11.81 8.53 -9.48
CA LEU A 141 10.58 8.89 -10.18
C LEU A 141 10.85 9.35 -11.61
N SER A 142 11.85 10.20 -11.81
CA SER A 142 12.25 10.64 -13.15
C SER A 142 12.68 9.47 -14.04
N ARG A 143 13.48 8.53 -13.51
CA ARG A 143 13.89 7.32 -14.26
C ARG A 143 12.70 6.42 -14.57
N ALA A 144 11.77 6.26 -13.63
CA ALA A 144 10.58 5.45 -13.81
C ALA A 144 9.69 5.99 -14.93
N HIS A 145 9.51 7.32 -15.03
CA HIS A 145 8.74 7.93 -16.10
C HIS A 145 9.45 8.02 -17.45
N ASN A 146 10.78 7.93 -17.47
CA ASN A 146 11.59 7.98 -18.69
C ASN A 146 11.86 6.59 -19.29
N ASN A 147 11.32 5.53 -18.71
CA ASN A 147 11.43 4.16 -19.20
C ASN A 147 10.02 3.61 -19.45
N ASP A 148 9.66 3.34 -20.70
CA ASP A 148 8.28 2.95 -21.06
C ASP A 148 7.84 1.64 -20.41
N ASP A 149 8.74 0.67 -20.23
CA ASP A 149 8.42 -0.60 -19.59
C ASP A 149 8.10 -0.43 -18.11
N ILE A 150 8.85 0.44 -17.43
CA ILE A 150 8.63 0.74 -16.01
C ILE A 150 7.43 1.67 -15.85
N LYS A 151 7.31 2.68 -16.70
CA LYS A 151 6.23 3.67 -16.64
C LYS A 151 4.86 3.02 -16.70
N ASN A 152 4.67 2.08 -17.63
CA ASN A 152 3.38 1.44 -17.83
C ASN A 152 3.02 0.39 -16.76
N LYS A 153 3.97 0.00 -15.90
CA LYS A 153 3.80 -1.06 -14.91
C LYS A 153 3.86 -0.59 -13.47
N TRP A 154 4.73 0.38 -13.17
CA TRP A 154 5.15 0.69 -11.80
C TRP A 154 5.20 2.18 -11.48
N ALA A 155 5.34 3.06 -12.48
CA ALA A 155 5.41 4.48 -12.19
C ALA A 155 4.01 5.02 -11.85
N PRO A 156 3.88 5.83 -10.79
CA PRO A 156 2.59 6.38 -10.39
C PRO A 156 2.08 7.37 -11.43
N ILE A 157 0.77 7.47 -11.62
CA ILE A 157 0.19 8.37 -12.60
C ILE A 157 0.33 9.82 -12.12
N ASN A 158 0.94 10.67 -12.95
CA ASN A 158 1.31 12.04 -12.59
C ASN A 158 0.29 13.10 -13.04
N GLU A 159 -0.99 12.74 -13.05
CA GLU A 159 -2.08 13.64 -13.43
C GLU A 159 -2.89 14.10 -12.20
N LYS A 160 -3.39 15.35 -12.20
CA LYS A 160 -4.05 15.95 -11.02
C LYS A 160 -5.38 15.27 -10.64
N ASN A 161 -6.06 14.68 -11.60
CA ASN A 161 -7.28 13.89 -11.44
C ASN A 161 -7.05 12.56 -10.68
N TYR A 162 -5.79 12.13 -10.50
CA TYR A 162 -5.44 10.97 -9.68
C TYR A 162 -5.18 11.34 -8.21
N CYS A 163 -5.33 12.62 -7.85
CA CYS A 163 -5.37 13.01 -6.44
C CYS A 163 -6.73 12.69 -5.83
N CYS A 164 -6.73 12.12 -4.63
CA CYS A 164 -7.94 11.83 -3.88
C CYS A 164 -8.75 13.10 -3.61
N THR A 165 -10.05 13.02 -3.89
CA THR A 165 -10.99 14.14 -3.74
C THR A 165 -11.17 14.60 -2.29
N GLN A 166 -10.76 13.77 -1.33
CA GLN A 166 -10.92 14.05 0.11
C GLN A 166 -9.69 14.68 0.74
N CYS A 167 -8.49 14.15 0.46
CA CYS A 167 -7.26 14.64 1.08
C CYS A 167 -6.35 15.44 0.14
N GLY A 168 -6.64 15.43 -1.17
CA GLY A 168 -5.86 16.13 -2.19
C GLY A 168 -4.50 15.48 -2.53
N LEU A 169 -4.22 14.29 -1.98
CA LEU A 169 -2.98 13.56 -2.22
C LEU A 169 -3.17 12.47 -3.29
N ASN A 170 -2.12 12.23 -4.09
CA ASN A 170 -2.07 11.06 -4.96
C ASN A 170 -1.57 9.86 -4.14
N HIS A 171 -2.47 8.90 -3.88
CA HIS A 171 -2.17 7.75 -3.02
C HIS A 171 -1.19 6.77 -3.66
N GLU A 172 -1.37 6.49 -4.96
CA GLU A 172 -0.45 5.65 -5.74
C GLU A 172 0.99 6.18 -5.68
N ALA A 173 1.17 7.49 -5.85
CA ALA A 173 2.49 8.12 -5.72
C ALA A 173 3.07 7.97 -4.31
N ARG A 174 2.25 8.08 -3.26
CA ARG A 174 2.71 7.89 -1.87
C ARG A 174 3.14 6.46 -1.61
N ASP A 175 2.40 5.48 -2.11
CA ASP A 175 2.73 4.07 -1.97
C ASP A 175 4.01 3.74 -2.73
N PHE A 176 4.14 4.26 -3.96
CA PHE A 176 5.36 4.16 -4.74
C PHE A 176 6.58 4.73 -4.00
N PHE A 177 6.48 5.93 -3.43
CA PHE A 177 7.57 6.54 -2.66
C PHE A 177 7.87 5.77 -1.37
N ARG A 178 6.85 5.22 -0.70
CA ARG A 178 7.03 4.39 0.48
C ARG A 178 7.80 3.12 0.15
N VAL A 179 7.44 2.42 -0.92
CA VAL A 179 8.14 1.21 -1.37
C VAL A 179 9.60 1.51 -1.69
N ILE A 180 9.88 2.62 -2.39
CA ILE A 180 11.27 3.04 -2.66
C ILE A 180 12.08 3.22 -1.38
N LEU A 181 11.50 3.88 -0.37
CA LEU A 181 12.19 4.13 0.89
C LEU A 181 12.34 2.86 1.75
N MET A 182 11.34 1.99 1.76
CA MET A 182 11.43 0.70 2.45
C MET A 182 12.52 -0.17 1.82
N PHE A 183 12.52 -0.28 0.49
CA PHE A 183 13.57 -1.00 -0.24
C PHE A 183 14.97 -0.43 0.04
N LEU A 184 15.10 0.89 0.13
CA LEU A 184 16.36 1.54 0.51
C LEU A 184 16.81 1.19 1.93
N ILE A 185 15.87 1.05 2.88
CA ILE A 185 16.18 0.61 4.25
C ILE A 185 16.65 -0.85 4.22
N ASP A 186 15.97 -1.72 3.48
CA ASP A 186 16.35 -3.12 3.34
C ASP A 186 17.78 -3.23 2.74
N GLU A 187 18.08 -2.49 1.66
CA GLU A 187 19.43 -2.44 1.07
C GLU A 187 20.48 -1.87 2.04
N PHE A 188 20.10 -0.88 2.87
CA PHE A 188 20.99 -0.32 3.88
C PHE A 188 21.32 -1.36 4.96
N GLU A 189 20.32 -2.10 5.44
CA GLU A 189 20.49 -3.14 6.46
C GLU A 189 21.32 -4.33 5.95
N GLU A 190 21.27 -4.62 4.65
CA GLU A 190 22.12 -5.64 4.01
C GLU A 190 23.53 -5.13 3.66
N SER A 191 23.76 -3.82 3.76
CA SER A 191 25.03 -3.22 3.34
C SER A 191 26.19 -3.56 4.26
N LYS A 192 27.40 -3.59 3.69
CA LYS A 192 28.64 -3.75 4.47
C LYS A 192 28.79 -2.64 5.52
N PHE A 193 28.39 -1.41 5.21
CA PHE A 193 28.48 -0.27 6.12
C PHE A 193 27.67 -0.50 7.40
N PHE A 194 26.46 -1.05 7.27
CA PHE A 194 25.62 -1.36 8.41
C PHE A 194 26.15 -2.54 9.22
N MET A 195 26.63 -3.59 8.55
CA MET A 195 27.23 -4.75 9.24
C MET A 195 28.51 -4.38 9.99
N ASP A 196 29.36 -3.54 9.41
CA ASP A 196 30.55 -3.02 10.09
C ASP A 196 30.14 -2.17 11.31
N PHE A 197 29.16 -1.28 11.15
CA PHE A 197 28.64 -0.47 12.26
C PHE A 197 28.14 -1.34 13.42
N LEU A 198 27.33 -2.37 13.14
CA LEU A 198 26.84 -3.28 14.18
C LEU A 198 27.99 -4.02 14.90
N LYS A 199 29.05 -4.37 14.18
CA LYS A 199 30.23 -5.00 14.78
C LYS A 199 30.99 -4.02 15.67
N ASP A 200 31.26 -2.82 15.16
CA ASP A 200 32.08 -1.82 15.83
C ASP A 200 31.40 -1.32 17.13
N GLU A 201 30.07 -1.26 17.13
CA GLU A 201 29.26 -0.92 18.31
C GLU A 201 28.96 -2.12 19.23
N ASN A 202 29.58 -3.28 19.01
CA ASN A 202 29.36 -4.52 19.78
C ASN A 202 27.90 -5.01 19.79
N LEU A 203 27.13 -4.68 18.75
CA LEU A 203 25.74 -5.11 18.55
C LEU A 203 25.64 -6.43 17.77
N MET A 204 26.77 -7.03 17.41
CA MET A 204 26.84 -8.30 16.68
C MET A 204 28.02 -9.14 17.15
N THR A 205 27.85 -10.46 17.14
CA THR A 205 28.94 -11.39 17.47
C THR A 205 29.92 -11.53 16.30
N GLN A 206 31.21 -11.73 16.61
CA GLN A 206 32.25 -11.97 15.60
C GLN A 206 31.91 -13.17 14.69
N HIS A 207 31.33 -14.24 15.25
CA HIS A 207 30.90 -15.41 14.48
C HIS A 207 29.81 -15.08 13.45
N ALA A 208 28.80 -14.29 13.84
CA ALA A 208 27.75 -13.85 12.93
C ALA A 208 28.30 -12.96 11.81
N TYR A 209 29.20 -12.02 12.15
CA TYR A 209 29.85 -11.15 11.18
C TYR A 209 30.63 -11.93 10.12
N GLU A 210 31.47 -12.89 10.53
CA GLU A 210 32.24 -13.74 9.61
C GLU A 210 31.34 -14.58 8.71
N LYS A 211 30.24 -15.11 9.26
CA LYS A 211 29.25 -15.86 8.48
C LYS A 211 28.61 -15.00 7.40
N ILE A 212 28.15 -13.79 7.74
CA ILE A 212 27.52 -12.85 6.80
C ILE A 212 28.52 -12.39 5.74
N GLN A 213 29.76 -12.05 6.13
CA GLN A 213 30.80 -11.66 5.18
C GLN A 213 31.12 -12.73 4.14
N ASN A 214 31.06 -14.01 4.51
CA ASN A 214 31.29 -15.10 3.58
C ASN A 214 30.13 -15.31 2.59
N LEU A 215 28.91 -14.88 2.94
CA LEU A 215 27.76 -14.91 2.03
C LEU A 215 27.76 -13.74 1.03
N LEU A 216 28.45 -12.65 1.36
CA LEU A 216 28.56 -11.45 0.52
C LEU A 216 29.76 -11.47 -0.45
N LYS A 217 30.55 -12.56 -0.47
CA LYS A 217 31.63 -12.80 -1.43
C LYS A 217 31.13 -13.55 -2.65
#